data_AF-A0A4V3IE81-F1
#
_entry.id   AF-A0A4V3IE81-F1
#
_cell.length_a   1.000
_cell.length_b   1.000
_cell.length_c   1.000
_cell.angle_alpha   90.00
_cell.angle_beta   90.00
_cell.angle_gamma   90.00
#
_symmetry.space_group_name_H-M   'P 1'
#
loop_
_entity.id
_entity.type
_entity.pdbx_description
1 polymer ?
#
loop_
_entity_poly.entity_id
_entity_poly.type
_entity_poly.pdbx_seq_one_letter_code
_entity_poly.pdbx_strand_id
1 'polypeptide(L)'
;MSRIRERLPVSPANTLIACAILIGAVIAALQGNVAGAFALLGAAVFWVGVARYARRATARDRDRIGTFEYRDARDRALGSRAFAGVGVVALAWSGLDVIGMVATGHNDGTATIRFLVLIAAFSIALANALEKEHPEP
;
A
#
# COMPACT_ATOMS: atom_id res chain seq x y z
N MET A 1 -12.24 -34.19 7.29
CA MET A 1 -12.46 -33.31 6.12
C MET A 1 -11.61 -32.06 6.27
N SER A 2 -10.52 -31.95 5.52
CA SER A 2 -9.68 -30.74 5.50
C SER A 2 -10.45 -29.62 4.81
N ARG A 3 -10.76 -28.53 5.52
CA ARG A 3 -11.26 -27.32 4.88
C ARG A 3 -10.18 -26.84 3.91
N ILE A 4 -10.42 -27.00 2.61
CA ILE A 4 -9.68 -26.27 1.59
C ILE A 4 -9.94 -24.80 1.92
N ARG A 5 -8.97 -24.13 2.55
CA ARG A 5 -9.02 -22.69 2.74
C ARG A 5 -8.91 -22.12 1.34
N GLU A 6 -10.04 -21.76 0.73
CA GLU A 6 -10.07 -20.95 -0.47
C GLU A 6 -9.15 -19.75 -0.21
N ARG A 7 -8.02 -19.73 -0.91
CA ARG A 7 -7.09 -18.62 -0.85
C ARG A 7 -7.80 -17.48 -1.56
N LEU A 8 -8.43 -16.60 -0.78
CA LEU A 8 -9.03 -15.39 -1.32
C LEU A 8 -7.97 -14.63 -2.15
N PRO A 9 -8.34 -14.14 -3.34
CA PRO A 9 -7.41 -13.41 -4.20
C PRO A 9 -6.86 -12.17 -3.48
N VAL A 10 -5.66 -11.74 -3.89
CA VAL A 10 -5.04 -10.49 -3.38
C VAL A 10 -6.06 -9.36 -3.52
N SER A 11 -6.21 -8.53 -2.48
CA SER A 11 -7.06 -7.33 -2.53
C SER A 11 -6.78 -6.53 -3.81
N PRO A 12 -7.81 -6.09 -4.56
CA PRO A 12 -7.64 -5.33 -5.79
C PRO A 12 -6.72 -4.11 -5.63
N ALA A 13 -6.74 -3.46 -4.46
CA ALA A 13 -5.87 -2.32 -4.16
C ALA A 13 -4.38 -2.71 -4.16
N ASN A 14 -4.02 -3.81 -3.50
CA ASN A 14 -2.63 -4.29 -3.46
C ASN A 14 -2.16 -4.73 -4.85
N THR A 15 -3.05 -5.31 -5.65
CA THR A 15 -2.76 -5.66 -7.04
C THR A 15 -2.51 -4.41 -7.89
N LEU A 16 -3.34 -3.37 -7.75
CA LEU A 16 -3.16 -2.10 -8.46
C LEU A 16 -1.84 -1.41 -8.09
N ILE A 17 -1.49 -1.37 -6.80
CA ILE A 17 -0.23 -0.78 -6.33
C ILE A 17 0.96 -1.54 -6.92
N ALA A 18 0.94 -2.88 -6.84
CA ALA A 18 2.01 -3.70 -7.41
C ALA A 18 2.15 -3.48 -8.93
N CYS A 19 1.03 -3.42 -9.66
CA CYS A 19 1.02 -3.12 -11.09
C CYS A 19 1.61 -1.73 -11.39
N ALA A 20 1.24 -0.69 -10.64
CA ALA A 20 1.76 0.66 -10.83
C ALA A 20 3.28 0.71 -10.65
N ILE A 21 3.81 0.06 -9.61
CA ILE A 21 5.26 -0.01 -9.37
C ILE A 21 5.97 -0.77 -10.50
N LEU A 22 5.41 -1.90 -10.95
CA LEU A 22 5.98 -2.67 -12.06
C LEU A 22 5.97 -1.89 -13.38
N ILE A 23 4.90 -1.16 -13.68
CA ILE A 23 4.84 -0.27 -14.85
C ILE A 23 5.95 0.79 -14.75
N GLY A 24 6.15 1.39 -13.57
CA GLY A 24 7.25 2.31 -13.33
C GLY A 24 8.62 1.68 -13.59
N ALA A 25 8.84 0.43 -13.14
CA ALA A 25 10.09 -0.29 -13.38
C ALA A 25 10.36 -0.52 -14.87
N VAL A 26 9.32 -0.86 -15.64
CA VAL A 26 9.40 -1.00 -17.11
C VAL A 26 9.74 0.34 -17.76
N ILE A 27 9.08 1.43 -17.37
CA ILE A 27 9.37 2.78 -17.88
C ILE A 27 10.83 3.16 -17.59
N ALA A 28 11.31 2.90 -16.37
CA ALA A 28 12.70 3.17 -15.99
C ALA A 28 13.69 2.40 -16.87
N ALA A 29 13.42 1.12 -17.13
CA ALA A 29 14.25 0.29 -18.00
C ALA A 29 14.26 0.80 -19.45
N LEU A 30 13.09 1.21 -19.98
CA LEU A 30 12.97 1.79 -21.32
C LEU A 30 13.71 3.13 -21.46
N GLN A 31 13.83 3.89 -20.37
CA GLN A 31 14.57 5.15 -20.32
C GLN A 31 16.08 4.96 -20.04
N GLY A 32 16.56 3.71 -19.93
CA GLY A 32 17.96 3.42 -19.63
C GLY A 32 18.35 3.66 -18.17
N ASN A 33 17.41 3.98 -17.29
CA ASN A 33 17.64 4.16 -15.86
C ASN A 33 17.60 2.80 -15.14
N VAL A 34 18.70 2.05 -15.29
CA VAL A 34 18.85 0.70 -14.74
C VAL A 34 18.72 0.68 -13.21
N ALA A 35 19.27 1.69 -12.53
CA ALA A 35 19.17 1.81 -11.07
C ALA A 35 17.71 2.00 -10.61
N GLY A 36 16.97 2.90 -11.26
CA GLY A 36 15.54 3.11 -10.99
C GLY A 36 14.70 1.88 -11.29
N ALA A 37 15.00 1.16 -12.38
CA ALA A 37 14.32 -0.08 -12.73
C ALA A 37 14.48 -1.16 -11.65
N PHE A 38 15.70 -1.38 -11.16
CA PHE A 38 15.95 -2.34 -10.07
C PHE A 38 15.34 -1.90 -8.74
N ALA A 39 15.39 -0.60 -8.42
CA ALA A 39 14.78 -0.06 -7.21
C ALA A 39 13.26 -0.29 -7.19
N LEU A 40 12.57 0.02 -8.29
CA LEU A 40 11.13 -0.21 -8.44
C LEU A 40 10.78 -1.70 -8.47
N LEU A 41 11.58 -2.53 -9.12
CA LEU A 41 11.39 -3.99 -9.09
C LEU A 41 11.51 -4.54 -7.66
N GLY A 42 12.53 -4.12 -6.92
CA GLY A 42 12.70 -4.47 -5.51
C GLY A 42 11.52 -4.01 -4.65
N ALA A 43 11.04 -2.79 -4.86
CA ALA A 43 9.86 -2.26 -4.17
C ALA A 43 8.59 -3.07 -4.48
N ALA A 44 8.37 -3.49 -5.73
CA ALA A 44 7.24 -4.33 -6.11
C ALA A 44 7.29 -5.70 -5.40
N VAL A 45 8.46 -6.34 -5.40
CA VAL A 45 8.67 -7.62 -4.71
C VAL A 45 8.45 -7.47 -3.20
N PHE A 46 8.99 -6.41 -2.60
CA PHE A 46 8.81 -6.10 -1.19
C PHE A 46 7.32 -5.90 -0.85
N TRP A 47 6.60 -5.10 -1.62
CA TRP A 47 5.17 -4.83 -1.41
C TRP A 47 4.33 -6.10 -1.49
N VAL A 48 4.56 -6.93 -2.52
CA VAL A 48 3.89 -8.23 -2.65
C VAL A 48 4.25 -9.16 -1.48
N GLY A 49 5.49 -9.11 -1.00
CA GLY A 49 5.95 -9.82 0.19
C GLY A 49 5.18 -9.41 1.44
N VAL A 50 5.07 -8.10 1.71
CA VAL A 50 4.29 -7.55 2.84
C VAL A 50 2.82 -7.95 2.74
N ALA A 51 2.20 -7.80 1.56
CA ALA A 51 0.81 -8.20 1.31
C ALA A 51 0.60 -9.73 1.43
N ARG A 52 1.63 -10.55 1.23
CA ARG A 52 1.57 -12.01 1.51
C ARG A 52 1.80 -12.32 2.98
N TYR A 53 2.64 -11.56 3.67
CA TYR A 53 2.92 -11.76 5.09
C TYR A 53 1.70 -11.45 5.96
N ALA A 54 1.02 -10.32 5.70
CA ALA A 54 -0.18 -9.92 6.44
C ALA A 54 -1.37 -10.89 6.29
N ARG A 55 -1.32 -11.79 5.28
CA ARG A 55 -2.29 -12.89 5.12
C ARG A 55 -2.08 -14.08 6.04
N ARG A 56 -0.94 -14.20 6.71
CA ARG A 56 -0.70 -15.36 7.60
C ARG A 56 -1.70 -15.31 8.76
N ALA A 57 -2.33 -16.45 9.05
CA ALA A 57 -3.44 -16.60 9.99
C ALA A 57 -3.12 -16.26 11.46
N THR A 58 -1.88 -15.87 11.76
CA THR A 58 -1.38 -15.40 13.06
C THR A 58 -1.28 -13.88 13.16
N ALA A 59 -1.57 -13.14 12.08
CA ALA A 59 -1.54 -11.68 12.08
C ALA A 59 -2.71 -11.11 12.91
N ARG A 60 -2.38 -10.24 13.88
CA ARG A 60 -3.38 -9.51 14.70
C ARG A 60 -4.27 -8.68 13.75
N ASP A 61 -5.53 -8.47 14.11
CA ASP A 61 -6.48 -7.74 13.23
C ASP A 61 -5.99 -6.34 12.81
N ARG A 62 -5.14 -5.70 13.63
CA ARG A 62 -4.42 -4.45 13.29
C ARG A 62 -3.51 -4.57 12.04
N ASP A 63 -2.78 -5.66 11.88
CA ASP A 63 -1.87 -5.86 10.74
C ASP A 63 -2.65 -6.07 9.43
N ARG A 64 -3.85 -6.65 9.52
CA ARG A 64 -4.70 -6.98 8.36
C ARG A 64 -5.37 -5.74 7.78
N ILE A 65 -5.85 -4.85 8.64
CA ILE A 65 -6.47 -3.57 8.22
C ILE A 65 -5.42 -2.63 7.62
N GLY A 66 -4.20 -2.59 8.19
CA GLY A 66 -3.08 -1.81 7.64
C GLY A 66 -2.64 -2.23 6.23
N THR A 67 -2.94 -3.46 5.80
CA THR A 67 -2.62 -3.98 4.46
C THR A 67 -3.79 -4.01 3.47
N PHE A 68 -4.86 -3.26 3.72
CA PHE A 68 -6.03 -3.16 2.82
C PHE A 68 -6.73 -4.49 2.51
N GLU A 69 -6.65 -5.46 3.42
CA GLU A 69 -7.24 -6.79 3.25
C GLU A 69 -8.53 -6.91 4.06
N TYR A 70 -9.53 -6.15 3.62
CA TYR A 70 -10.85 -6.08 4.26
C TYR A 70 -11.65 -7.36 3.98
N ARG A 71 -12.09 -8.05 5.03
CA ARG A 71 -12.84 -9.31 4.94
C ARG A 71 -14.35 -9.08 4.87
N ASP A 72 -14.84 -7.95 5.39
CA ASP A 72 -16.25 -7.56 5.38
C ASP A 72 -16.47 -6.13 4.86
N ALA A 73 -17.66 -5.89 4.29
CA ALA A 73 -18.08 -4.57 3.80
C ALA A 73 -18.18 -3.52 4.93
N ARG A 74 -18.28 -3.96 6.19
CA ARG A 74 -18.32 -3.11 7.38
C ARG A 74 -16.97 -2.45 7.65
N ASP A 75 -15.86 -3.19 7.50
CA ASP A 75 -14.50 -2.64 7.63
C ASP A 75 -14.18 -1.63 6.51
N ARG A 76 -14.77 -1.85 5.33
CA ARG A 76 -14.66 -0.94 4.18
C ARG A 76 -15.42 0.39 4.44
N ALA A 77 -16.54 0.34 5.17
CA ALA A 77 -17.28 1.52 5.60
C ALA A 77 -16.54 2.30 6.71
N LEU A 78 -15.85 1.57 7.59
CA LEU A 78 -15.02 2.08 8.69
C LEU A 78 -13.79 2.86 8.17
N GLY A 79 -13.07 2.28 7.20
CA GLY A 79 -11.98 2.96 6.53
C GLY A 79 -12.46 4.21 5.77
N SER A 80 -13.62 4.15 5.10
CA SER A 80 -14.10 5.21 4.19
C SER A 80 -14.69 6.46 4.87
N ARG A 81 -15.08 6.42 6.15
CA ARG A 81 -16.00 7.43 6.72
C ARG A 81 -15.38 8.63 7.44
N ALA A 82 -14.10 8.64 7.77
CA ALA A 82 -13.52 9.80 8.49
C ALA A 82 -12.56 10.67 7.65
N PHE A 83 -11.66 10.08 6.86
CA PHE A 83 -10.61 10.82 6.13
C PHE A 83 -10.11 10.13 4.85
N ALA A 84 -10.69 8.99 4.47
CA ALA A 84 -10.05 8.09 3.51
C ALA A 84 -10.16 8.51 2.05
N GLY A 85 -11.22 9.21 1.62
CA GLY A 85 -11.32 9.60 0.21
C GLY A 85 -10.14 10.48 -0.22
N VAL A 86 -9.99 11.63 0.45
CA VAL A 86 -8.91 12.59 0.15
C VAL A 86 -7.54 12.04 0.54
N GLY A 87 -7.43 11.38 1.70
CA GLY A 87 -6.17 10.79 2.14
C GLY A 87 -5.65 9.71 1.19
N VAL A 88 -6.51 8.80 0.73
CA VAL A 88 -6.14 7.75 -0.23
C VAL A 88 -5.80 8.35 -1.60
N VAL A 89 -6.56 9.34 -2.07
CA VAL A 89 -6.25 10.02 -3.34
C VAL A 89 -4.92 10.75 -3.26
N ALA A 90 -4.65 11.48 -2.18
CA ALA A 90 -3.37 12.15 -1.98
C ALA A 90 -2.22 11.14 -1.90
N LEU A 91 -2.42 10.02 -1.21
CA LEU A 91 -1.43 8.95 -1.10
C LEU A 91 -1.14 8.31 -2.47
N ALA A 92 -2.18 8.03 -3.24
CA ALA A 92 -2.06 7.47 -4.58
C ALA A 92 -1.34 8.44 -5.52
N TRP A 93 -1.74 9.71 -5.52
CA TRP A 93 -1.13 10.75 -6.35
C TRP A 93 0.35 10.94 -5.99
N SER A 94 0.66 11.14 -4.71
CA SER A 94 2.04 11.30 -4.25
C SER A 94 2.90 10.06 -4.50
N GLY A 95 2.30 8.86 -4.45
CA GLY A 95 3.00 7.62 -4.81
C GLY A 95 3.33 7.53 -6.29
N LEU A 96 2.41 7.96 -7.17
CA LEU A 96 2.65 8.04 -8.61
C LEU A 96 3.76 9.05 -8.94
N ASP A 97 3.78 10.20 -8.26
CA ASP A 97 4.85 11.19 -8.42
C ASP A 97 6.22 10.59 -8.06
N VAL A 98 6.33 9.88 -6.94
CA VAL A 98 7.57 9.20 -6.54
C VAL A 98 7.97 8.11 -7.55
N ILE A 99 7.01 7.32 -8.05
CA ILE A 99 7.29 6.31 -9.07
C ILE A 99 7.80 6.96 -10.35
N GLY A 100 7.15 8.02 -10.83
CA GLY A 100 7.55 8.76 -12.04
C GLY A 100 8.93 9.40 -11.88
N MET A 101 9.20 9.99 -10.73
CA MET A 101 10.50 10.54 -10.36
C MET A 101 11.59 9.47 -10.43
N VAL A 102 11.42 8.35 -9.73
CA VAL A 102 12.38 7.24 -9.74
C VAL A 102 12.54 6.65 -11.13
N ALA A 103 11.46 6.52 -11.90
CA ALA A 103 11.51 5.97 -13.25
C ALA A 103 12.32 6.86 -14.19
N THR A 104 12.10 8.18 -14.12
CA THR A 104 12.79 9.18 -14.95
C THR A 104 14.20 9.53 -14.49
N GLY A 105 14.61 9.08 -13.32
CA GLY A 105 15.91 9.42 -12.74
C GLY A 105 16.02 10.88 -12.30
N HIS A 106 14.93 11.63 -12.38
CA HIS A 106 14.82 12.93 -11.71
C HIS A 106 14.77 12.65 -10.21
N ASN A 107 15.54 13.35 -9.38
CA ASN A 107 15.58 13.04 -7.95
C ASN A 107 15.20 14.28 -7.13
N ASP A 108 13.91 14.36 -6.78
CA ASP A 108 13.39 15.35 -5.85
C ASP A 108 13.20 14.70 -4.47
N GLY A 109 14.21 14.88 -3.61
CA GLY A 109 14.15 14.39 -2.23
C GLY A 109 12.94 14.93 -1.47
N THR A 110 12.44 16.13 -1.81
CA THR A 110 11.28 16.72 -1.13
C THR A 110 9.99 15.97 -1.47
N ALA A 111 9.82 15.51 -2.70
CA ALA A 111 8.68 14.68 -3.10
C ALA A 111 8.66 13.34 -2.33
N THR A 112 9.82 12.72 -2.17
CA THR A 112 9.96 11.48 -1.38
C THR A 112 9.62 11.72 0.09
N ILE A 113 10.16 12.78 0.70
CA ILE A 113 9.86 13.13 2.10
C ILE A 113 8.36 13.40 2.29
N ARG A 114 7.72 14.16 1.39
CA ARG A 114 6.28 14.43 1.43
C ARG A 114 5.47 13.14 1.39
N PHE A 115 5.83 12.21 0.50
CA PHE A 115 5.17 10.92 0.41
C PHE A 115 5.31 10.10 1.71
N LEU A 116 6.50 10.05 2.30
CA LEU A 116 6.75 9.35 3.57
C LEU A 116 5.95 9.96 4.72
N VAL A 117 5.92 11.29 4.82
CA VAL A 117 5.12 12.00 5.83
C VAL A 117 3.63 11.70 5.65
N LEU A 118 3.16 11.67 4.40
CA LEU A 118 1.75 11.37 4.10
C LEU A 118 1.37 9.92 4.47
N ILE A 119 2.24 8.95 4.19
CA ILE A 119 2.06 7.56 4.63
C ILE A 119 1.99 7.48 6.15
N ALA A 120 2.90 8.15 6.86
CA ALA A 120 2.94 8.14 8.31
C ALA A 120 1.66 8.75 8.90
N ALA A 121 1.26 9.94 8.42
CA ALA A 121 0.05 10.63 8.85
C ALA A 121 -1.21 9.79 8.61
N PHE A 122 -1.33 9.17 7.42
CA PHE A 122 -2.44 8.29 7.10
C PHE A 122 -2.49 7.06 8.01
N SER A 123 -1.34 6.44 8.27
CA SER A 123 -1.24 5.26 9.14
C SER A 123 -1.63 5.57 10.59
N ILE A 124 -1.18 6.72 11.12
CA ILE A 124 -1.55 7.19 12.47
C ILE A 124 -3.06 7.48 12.54
N ALA A 125 -3.60 8.19 11.54
CA ALA A 125 -5.02 8.51 11.49
C ALA A 125 -5.89 7.24 11.44
N LEU A 126 -5.47 6.24 10.65
CA LEU A 126 -6.14 4.95 10.57
C LEU A 126 -6.08 4.20 11.91
N ALA A 127 -4.91 4.13 12.55
CA ALA A 127 -4.75 3.48 13.85
C ALA A 127 -5.66 4.11 14.93
N ASN A 128 -5.69 5.44 15.00
CA ASN A 128 -6.54 6.18 15.95
C ASN A 128 -8.04 5.98 15.69
N ALA A 129 -8.45 5.86 14.42
CA ALA A 129 -9.84 5.60 14.08
C ALA A 129 -10.27 4.20 14.54
N LEU A 130 -9.40 3.21 14.39
CA LEU A 130 -9.66 1.82 14.82
C LEU A 130 -9.77 1.68 16.34
N GLU A 131 -8.92 2.39 17.09
CA GLU A 131 -8.95 2.35 18.57
C GLU A 131 -10.24 2.94 19.15
N LYS A 132 -10.81 3.96 18.51
CA LYS A 132 -12.08 4.58 18.96
C LYS A 132 -13.30 3.68 18.78
N GLU A 133 -13.31 2.78 17.80
CA GLU A 133 -14.44 1.87 17.57
C GLU A 133 -14.34 0.56 18.36
N HIS A 134 -13.15 0.18 18.83
CA HIS A 134 -12.90 -0.97 19.67
C HIS A 134 -12.02 -0.59 20.88
N PRO A 135 -12.55 0.17 21.87
CA PRO A 135 -11.83 0.39 23.11
C PRO A 135 -11.59 -0.97 23.77
N GLU A 136 -10.33 -1.35 24.01
CA GLU A 136 -10.04 -2.53 24.81
C GLU A 136 -10.64 -2.35 26.23
N PRO A 137 -11.22 -3.41 26.82
CA PRO A 137 -11.80 -3.35 28.15
C PRO A 137 -10.76 -3.14 29.26
#